data_AF-A0A914F333-F1
#
_entry.id   AF-A0A914F333-F1
#
_cell.length_a   1.000
_cell.length_b   1.000
_cell.length_c   1.000
_cell.angle_alpha   90.00
_cell.angle_beta   90.00
_cell.angle_gamma   90.00
#
_symmetry.space_group_name_H-M   'P 1'
#
loop_
_entity.id
_entity.type
_entity.pdbx_description
1 polymer ?
#
loop_
_entity_poly.entity_id
_entity_poly.type
_entity_poly.pdbx_seq_one_letter_code
_entity_poly.pdbx_strand_id
1 'polypeptide(L)'
;MYFIVKRCSGKLFKALNIRELPNRNENKYFIIPNSFETESCNVITLGIGRDVGAEEKLLQIMPQCKFLGVDSGEVNRKLYQEKLNGKFIKGLVGAENGTYKASIMDKRAQYSEKVLPHYSFKYLTSQFLNESLIDLLLMDIEGDEFALMEDMIDFSAVIMAIMVIIMMIIMIITMIIMIITTTIIITDTDKFK
;
A
#
# COMPACT_ATOMS: atom_id res chain seq x y z
N MET A 1 -8.88 5.52 -29.57
CA MET A 1 -9.82 4.93 -28.61
C MET A 1 -10.04 5.97 -27.52
N TYR A 2 -11.20 6.62 -27.48
CA TYR A 2 -11.50 7.63 -26.46
C TYR A 2 -12.15 6.93 -25.26
N PHE A 3 -11.47 6.92 -24.11
CA PHE A 3 -12.11 6.51 -22.87
C PHE A 3 -13.10 7.60 -22.45
N ILE A 4 -14.39 7.28 -22.49
CA ILE A 4 -15.43 8.10 -21.91
C ILE A 4 -15.38 7.87 -20.40
N VAL A 5 -14.65 8.73 -19.67
CA VAL A 5 -14.83 8.84 -18.22
C VAL A 5 -16.21 9.48 -18.03
N LYS A 6 -17.24 8.67 -17.81
CA LYS A 6 -18.51 9.16 -17.26
C LYS A 6 -18.13 9.90 -15.97
N ARG A 7 -18.32 11.23 -15.93
CA ARG A 7 -18.18 12.03 -14.70
C ARG A 7 -18.84 11.25 -13.56
N CYS A 8 -18.05 10.73 -12.63
CA CYS A 8 -18.56 10.11 -11.43
C CYS A 8 -19.53 11.10 -10.78
N SER A 9 -20.75 10.67 -10.46
CA SER A 9 -21.76 11.58 -9.93
C SER A 9 -21.27 12.18 -8.61
N GLY A 10 -21.36 13.50 -8.43
CA GLY A 10 -20.92 14.18 -7.20
C GLY A 10 -21.59 13.66 -5.92
N LYS A 11 -22.70 12.93 -6.05
CA LYS A 11 -23.34 12.20 -4.94
C LYS A 11 -22.47 11.08 -4.39
N LEU A 12 -21.77 10.33 -5.24
CA LEU A 12 -20.88 9.23 -4.83
C LEU A 12 -19.67 9.77 -4.06
N PHE A 13 -19.07 10.84 -4.57
CA PHE A 13 -17.94 11.51 -3.93
C PHE A 13 -18.29 11.99 -2.53
N LYS A 14 -19.47 12.60 -2.38
CA LYS A 14 -19.96 13.05 -1.07
C LYS A 14 -20.28 11.89 -0.13
N ALA A 15 -20.88 10.82 -0.64
CA ALA A 15 -21.26 9.65 0.16
C ALA A 15 -20.04 8.87 0.68
N LEU A 16 -18.98 8.76 -0.13
CA LEU A 16 -17.75 8.07 0.21
C LEU A 16 -16.67 9.00 0.81
N ASN A 17 -16.98 10.28 1.02
CA ASN A 17 -16.05 11.30 1.48
C ASN A 17 -14.73 11.31 0.66
N ILE A 18 -14.84 11.15 -0.66
CA ILE A 18 -13.71 11.24 -1.58
C ILE A 18 -13.27 12.70 -1.64
N ARG A 19 -11.99 12.93 -1.37
CA ARG A 19 -11.36 14.25 -1.41
C ARG A 19 -10.43 14.34 -2.62
N GLU A 20 -10.34 15.54 -3.16
CA GLU A 20 -9.49 15.85 -4.31
C GLU A 20 -8.20 16.53 -3.84
N LEU A 21 -7.08 16.12 -4.44
CA LEU A 21 -5.76 16.70 -4.25
C LEU A 21 -5.28 17.21 -5.61
N PRO A 22 -5.49 18.50 -5.91
CA PRO A 22 -5.07 19.04 -7.18
C PRO A 22 -3.54 19.10 -7.27
N ASN A 23 -3.01 18.56 -8.36
CA ASN A 23 -1.65 18.72 -8.85
C ASN A 23 -1.64 19.72 -10.04
N ARG A 24 -0.49 20.04 -10.62
CA ARG A 24 -0.42 21.02 -11.73
C ARG A 24 -1.25 20.65 -12.97
N ASN A 25 -1.36 19.36 -13.28
CA ASN A 25 -1.93 18.84 -14.52
C ASN A 25 -3.09 17.85 -14.30
N GLU A 26 -3.30 17.39 -13.07
CA GLU A 26 -4.31 16.38 -12.75
C GLU A 26 -4.75 16.46 -11.28
N ASN A 27 -5.82 15.75 -10.94
CA ASN A 27 -6.27 15.58 -9.57
C ASN A 27 -5.99 14.15 -9.12
N LYS A 28 -5.31 14.02 -7.97
CA LYS A 28 -5.30 12.75 -7.22
C LYS A 28 -6.51 12.71 -6.31
N TYR A 29 -7.06 11.54 -6.06
CA TYR A 29 -8.25 11.36 -5.23
C TYR A 29 -7.94 10.40 -4.09
N PHE A 30 -8.47 10.69 -2.90
CA PHE A 30 -8.25 9.84 -1.74
C PHE A 30 -9.46 9.84 -0.81
N ILE A 31 -9.55 8.80 0.02
CA ILE A 31 -10.52 8.71 1.11
C ILE A 31 -9.72 8.76 2.40
N ILE A 32 -10.16 9.58 3.34
CA ILE A 32 -9.53 9.64 4.66
C ILE A 32 -9.97 8.42 5.48
N PRO A 33 -9.04 7.62 6.03
CA PRO A 33 -9.37 6.54 6.94
C PRO A 33 -10.08 7.09 8.19
N ASN A 34 -11.08 6.39 8.72
CA ASN A 34 -11.86 6.88 9.86
C ASN A 34 -11.05 7.04 11.17
N SER A 35 -9.87 6.40 11.29
CA SER A 35 -9.02 6.39 12.50
C SER A 35 -7.72 7.19 12.39
N PHE A 36 -7.58 8.05 11.37
CA PHE A 36 -6.29 8.66 11.03
C PHE A 36 -5.73 9.63 12.09
N GLU A 37 -6.56 10.25 12.94
CA GLU A 37 -6.11 11.38 13.79
C GLU A 37 -5.15 10.99 14.93
N THR A 38 -5.06 9.71 15.31
CA THR A 38 -4.27 9.27 16.48
C THR A 38 -3.26 8.17 16.19
N GLU A 39 -3.23 7.63 14.97
CA GLU A 39 -2.39 6.48 14.61
C GLU A 39 -1.30 6.89 13.61
N SER A 40 -0.12 6.27 13.76
CA SER A 40 0.93 6.35 12.74
C SER A 40 0.39 5.75 11.44
N CYS A 41 0.53 6.50 10.34
CA CYS A 41 0.04 6.07 9.04
C CYS A 41 1.15 5.99 7.99
N ASN A 42 0.97 5.14 6.99
CA ASN A 42 1.93 4.91 5.92
C ASN A 42 1.32 5.27 4.56
N VAL A 43 1.95 6.22 3.88
CA VAL A 43 1.59 6.67 2.53
C VAL A 43 2.64 6.19 1.54
N ILE A 44 2.21 5.44 0.53
CA ILE A 44 3.06 5.01 -0.58
C ILE A 44 2.66 5.74 -1.85
N THR A 45 3.65 6.33 -2.53
CA THR A 45 3.49 6.94 -3.86
C THR A 45 4.28 6.15 -4.88
N LEU A 46 3.57 5.53 -5.82
CA LEU A 46 4.14 4.79 -6.95
C LEU A 46 4.09 5.69 -8.18
N GLY A 47 5.26 6.04 -8.73
CA GLY A 47 5.35 7.07 -9.76
C GLY A 47 5.15 8.46 -9.15
N ILE A 48 6.22 9.02 -8.61
CA ILE A 48 6.17 10.36 -7.98
C ILE A 48 5.93 11.43 -9.03
N GLY A 49 6.53 11.26 -10.21
CA GLY A 49 6.50 12.27 -11.25
C GLY A 49 7.24 13.54 -10.83
N ARG A 50 7.03 14.62 -11.59
CA ARG A 50 7.76 15.90 -11.39
C ARG A 50 7.04 16.88 -10.47
N ASP A 51 5.92 16.48 -9.88
CA ASP A 51 5.09 17.33 -9.05
C ASP A 51 4.54 16.54 -7.87
N VAL A 52 4.87 17.01 -6.66
CA VAL A 52 4.49 16.39 -5.37
C VAL A 52 3.46 17.22 -4.61
N GLY A 53 2.74 18.12 -5.31
CA GLY A 53 1.80 19.04 -4.68
C GLY A 53 0.62 18.34 -3.98
N ALA A 54 0.21 17.16 -4.47
CA ALA A 54 -0.81 16.35 -3.83
C ALA A 54 -0.31 15.75 -2.51
N GLU A 55 0.93 15.25 -2.50
CA GLU A 55 1.60 14.66 -1.35
C GLU A 55 1.91 15.72 -0.28
N GLU A 56 2.29 16.94 -0.68
CA GLU A 56 2.46 18.07 0.24
C GLU A 56 1.16 18.41 0.97
N LYS A 57 0.04 18.44 0.24
CA LYS A 57 -1.29 18.66 0.84
C LYS A 57 -1.69 17.50 1.75
N LEU A 58 -1.38 16.27 1.37
CA LEU A 58 -1.61 15.10 2.24
C LEU A 58 -0.82 15.21 3.53
N LEU A 59 0.44 15.63 3.48
CA LEU A 59 1.25 15.84 4.69
C LEU A 59 0.66 16.94 5.58
N GLN A 60 0.05 17.98 5.01
CA GLN A 60 -0.66 19.00 5.81
C GLN A 60 -1.91 18.45 6.49
N ILE A 61 -2.62 17.52 5.85
CA ILE A 61 -3.85 16.91 6.38
C ILE A 61 -3.52 15.79 7.38
N MET A 62 -2.44 15.05 7.13
CA MET A 62 -1.99 13.89 7.91
C MET A 62 -0.50 14.00 8.24
N PRO A 63 -0.10 14.96 9.10
CA PRO A 63 1.30 15.26 9.41
C PRO A 63 2.04 14.13 10.13
N GLN A 64 1.31 13.20 10.74
CA GLN A 64 1.81 12.01 11.40
C GLN A 64 2.17 10.87 10.44
N CYS A 65 1.77 10.96 9.16
CA CYS A 65 2.05 9.90 8.19
C CYS A 65 3.52 9.90 7.75
N LYS A 66 4.04 8.71 7.50
CA LYS A 66 5.32 8.50 6.82
C LYS A 66 5.10 8.30 5.34
N PHE A 67 5.97 8.92 4.54
CA PHE A 67 5.89 8.90 3.09
C PHE A 67 7.00 8.04 2.49
N LEU A 68 6.64 7.08 1.64
CA LEU A 68 7.56 6.34 0.77
C LEU A 68 7.22 6.61 -0.69
N GLY A 69 8.19 7.05 -1.47
CA GLY A 69 8.06 7.28 -2.90
C GLY A 69 8.93 6.33 -3.71
N VAL A 70 8.40 5.82 -4.81
CA VAL A 70 9.13 4.98 -5.77
C VAL A 70 9.12 5.64 -7.13
N ASP A 71 10.30 5.95 -7.67
CA ASP A 71 10.44 6.55 -9.00
C ASP A 71 11.85 6.31 -9.58
N SER A 72 11.96 6.33 -10.91
CA SER A 72 13.24 6.24 -11.62
C SER A 72 13.97 7.59 -11.73
N GLY A 73 13.23 8.70 -11.62
CA GLY A 73 13.72 10.06 -11.80
C GLY A 73 14.48 10.60 -10.59
N GLU A 74 15.79 10.81 -10.73
CA GLU A 74 16.63 11.39 -9.66
C GLU A 74 16.19 12.79 -9.20
N VAL A 75 15.59 13.58 -10.11
CA VAL A 75 15.03 14.90 -9.77
C VAL A 75 13.89 14.77 -8.76
N ASN A 76 13.12 13.68 -8.86
CA ASN A 76 11.94 13.43 -8.04
C ASN A 76 12.35 13.03 -6.61
N ARG A 77 13.53 12.41 -6.45
CA ARG A 77 14.14 12.17 -5.13
C ARG A 77 14.26 13.45 -4.32
N LYS A 78 14.84 14.50 -4.92
CA LYS A 78 15.07 15.77 -4.23
C LYS A 78 13.74 16.38 -3.78
N LEU A 79 12.75 16.40 -4.66
CA LEU A 79 11.40 16.89 -4.34
C LEU A 79 10.78 16.12 -3.16
N TYR A 80 10.80 14.79 -3.22
CA TYR A 80 10.16 13.94 -2.21
C TYR A 80 10.88 14.02 -0.85
N GLN A 81 12.20 14.01 -0.84
CA GLN A 81 12.98 14.06 0.40
C GLN A 81 12.95 15.45 1.05
N GLU A 82 13.14 16.52 0.28
CA GLU A 82 13.23 17.87 0.85
C GLU A 82 11.87 18.41 1.30
N LYS A 83 10.80 18.08 0.59
CA LYS A 83 9.48 18.66 0.87
C LYS A 83 8.61 17.83 1.81
N LEU A 84 8.76 16.51 1.77
CA LEU A 84 7.92 15.59 2.54
C LEU A 84 8.67 14.92 3.70
N ASN A 85 10.00 15.09 3.78
CA ASN A 85 10.85 14.26 4.63
C ASN A 85 10.62 12.75 4.38
N GLY A 86 10.25 12.40 3.15
CA GLY A 86 9.88 11.04 2.76
C GLY A 86 11.09 10.17 2.40
N LYS A 87 10.93 8.85 2.53
CA LYS A 87 11.89 7.88 1.99
C LYS A 87 11.69 7.76 0.47
N PHE A 88 12.79 7.69 -0.27
CA PHE A 88 12.78 7.53 -1.72
C PHE A 88 13.47 6.23 -2.11
N ILE A 89 12.85 5.46 -3.01
CA ILE A 89 13.43 4.28 -3.62
C ILE A 89 13.57 4.52 -5.12
N LYS A 90 14.79 4.37 -5.62
CA LYS A 90 15.09 4.53 -7.03
C LYS A 90 14.76 3.26 -7.80
N GLY A 91 13.74 3.31 -8.63
CA GLY A 91 13.34 2.19 -9.48
C GLY A 91 11.92 2.34 -10.00
N LEU A 92 11.40 1.25 -10.51
CA LEU A 92 10.03 1.14 -10.99
C LEU A 92 9.28 0.11 -10.13
N VAL A 93 7.97 0.06 -10.33
CA VAL A 93 7.12 -0.95 -9.72
C VAL A 93 6.75 -1.95 -10.80
N GLY A 94 6.80 -3.23 -10.48
CA GLY A 94 6.38 -4.30 -11.38
C GLY A 94 5.82 -5.47 -10.59
N ALA A 95 5.35 -6.51 -11.29
CA ALA A 95 4.80 -7.70 -10.65
C ALA A 95 5.83 -8.44 -9.77
N GLU A 96 7.10 -8.39 -10.14
CA GLU A 96 8.18 -9.10 -9.44
C GLU A 96 9.43 -8.23 -9.27
N ASN A 97 10.24 -8.61 -8.27
CA ASN A 97 11.54 -7.98 -8.07
C ASN A 97 12.50 -8.43 -9.17
N GLY A 98 13.11 -7.47 -9.85
CA GLY A 98 14.09 -7.80 -10.87
C GLY A 98 14.67 -6.57 -11.53
N THR A 99 15.35 -6.78 -12.65
CA THR A 99 15.94 -5.70 -13.43
C THR A 99 15.51 -5.87 -14.89
N TYR A 100 14.61 -5.01 -15.33
CA TYR A 100 13.96 -5.11 -16.63
C TYR A 100 14.14 -3.81 -17.41
N LYS A 101 13.93 -3.91 -18.73
CA LYS A 101 13.87 -2.74 -19.59
C LYS A 101 12.55 -2.01 -19.40
N ALA A 102 12.61 -0.70 -19.29
CA ALA A 102 11.45 0.16 -19.25
C ALA A 102 11.67 1.41 -20.11
N SER A 103 10.58 1.93 -20.66
CA SER A 103 10.59 3.16 -21.44
C SER A 103 10.47 4.36 -20.50
N ILE A 104 11.55 5.15 -20.38
CA ILE A 104 11.60 6.29 -19.48
C ILE A 104 11.62 7.60 -20.26
N MET A 105 10.72 8.51 -19.90
CA MET A 105 10.69 9.86 -20.43
C MET A 105 11.77 10.75 -19.79
N ASP A 106 12.65 11.32 -20.59
CA ASP A 106 13.69 12.23 -20.14
C ASP A 106 13.16 13.66 -19.92
N LYS A 107 14.06 14.59 -19.54
CA LYS A 107 13.71 16.00 -19.31
C LYS A 107 13.14 16.70 -20.54
N ARG A 108 13.45 16.22 -21.75
CA ARG A 108 13.02 16.76 -23.05
C ARG A 108 11.77 16.06 -23.60
N ALA A 109 11.08 15.28 -22.77
CA ALA A 109 9.92 14.49 -23.16
C ALA A 109 10.23 13.41 -24.22
N GLN A 110 11.48 12.94 -24.27
CA GLN A 110 11.89 11.85 -25.14
C GLN A 110 11.95 10.54 -24.37
N TYR A 111 11.32 9.50 -24.93
CA TYR A 111 11.35 8.16 -24.36
C TYR A 111 12.63 7.43 -24.76
N SER A 112 13.23 6.74 -23.80
CA SER A 112 14.41 5.91 -24.02
C SER A 112 14.30 4.64 -23.19
N GLU A 113 14.70 3.50 -23.77
CA GLU A 113 14.78 2.26 -23.01
C GLU A 113 15.92 2.34 -21.99
N LYS A 114 15.61 2.04 -20.73
CA LYS A 114 16.59 1.93 -19.66
C LYS A 114 16.37 0.64 -18.89
N VAL A 115 17.46 0.01 -18.49
CA VAL A 115 17.45 -1.16 -17.61
C VAL A 115 17.44 -0.65 -16.18
N LEU A 116 16.36 -0.92 -15.45
CA LEU A 116 16.13 -0.39 -14.12
C LEU A 116 15.60 -1.48 -13.17
N PRO A 117 15.87 -1.35 -11.86
CA PRO A 117 15.26 -2.23 -10.88
C PRO A 117 13.74 -2.01 -10.87
N HIS A 118 13.00 -3.12 -10.89
CA HIS A 118 11.57 -3.16 -10.62
C HIS A 118 11.36 -3.82 -9.27
N TYR A 119 10.46 -3.26 -8.47
CA TYR A 119 10.14 -3.71 -7.14
C TYR A 119 8.69 -4.19 -7.09
N SER A 120 8.47 -5.37 -6.50
CA SER A 120 7.12 -5.88 -6.26
C SER A 120 6.43 -5.12 -5.14
N PHE A 121 5.09 -5.15 -5.13
CA PHE A 121 4.33 -4.49 -4.08
C PHE A 121 4.71 -5.02 -2.70
N LYS A 122 4.86 -6.35 -2.60
CA LYS A 122 5.31 -7.04 -1.38
C LYS A 122 6.67 -6.54 -0.86
N TYR A 123 7.62 -6.24 -1.75
CA TYR A 123 8.90 -5.67 -1.32
C TYR A 123 8.71 -4.26 -0.78
N LEU A 124 7.92 -3.43 -1.44
CA LEU A 124 7.67 -2.05 -1.03
C LEU A 124 6.94 -1.99 0.32
N THR A 125 5.95 -2.86 0.55
CA THR A 125 5.24 -2.94 1.84
C THR A 125 6.20 -3.37 2.96
N SER A 126 7.14 -4.29 2.67
CA SER A 126 8.20 -4.68 3.62
C SER A 126 9.18 -3.55 3.97
N GLN A 127 9.10 -2.38 3.34
CA GLN A 127 9.92 -1.25 3.78
C GLN A 127 9.36 -0.57 5.03
N PHE A 128 8.13 -0.92 5.43
CA PHE A 128 7.41 -0.41 6.58
C PHE A 128 7.32 -1.42 7.74
N LEU A 129 8.22 -2.42 7.79
CA LEU A 129 8.21 -3.62 8.67
C LEU A 129 7.80 -3.48 10.15
N ASN A 130 7.72 -2.27 10.71
CA ASN A 130 7.35 -2.03 12.11
C ASN A 130 6.07 -1.20 12.30
N GLU A 131 5.42 -0.75 11.23
CA GLU A 131 4.24 0.10 11.33
C GLU A 131 3.07 -0.50 10.55
N SER A 132 1.88 -0.14 11.00
CA SER A 132 0.56 -0.55 10.51
C SER A 132 0.47 -0.59 8.98
N LEU A 133 -0.52 -1.35 8.51
CA LEU A 133 -1.10 -1.37 7.16
C LEU A 133 -0.77 -0.14 6.29
N ILE A 134 -0.64 -0.31 4.97
CA ILE A 134 -0.63 0.87 4.07
C ILE A 134 -2.00 1.54 4.16
N ASP A 135 -2.05 2.74 4.71
CA ASP A 135 -3.28 3.51 4.85
C ASP A 135 -3.67 4.21 3.56
N LEU A 136 -2.67 4.60 2.76
CA LEU A 136 -2.90 5.26 1.48
C LEU A 136 -1.87 4.83 0.43
N LEU A 137 -2.37 4.36 -0.70
CA LEU A 137 -1.59 4.07 -1.90
C LEU A 137 -1.98 5.06 -3.01
N LEU A 138 -1.03 5.90 -3.42
CA LEU A 138 -1.14 6.73 -4.60
C LEU A 138 -0.43 6.01 -5.76
N MET A 139 -1.17 5.71 -6.82
CA MET A 139 -0.66 4.96 -7.98
C MET A 139 -0.76 5.83 -9.22
N ASP A 140 0.39 6.11 -9.82
CA ASP A 140 0.55 6.84 -11.08
C ASP A 140 1.75 6.24 -11.84
N ILE A 141 1.63 4.95 -12.17
CA ILE A 141 2.66 4.21 -12.90
C ILE A 141 2.18 4.02 -14.33
N GLU A 142 3.01 4.34 -15.31
CA GLU A 142 2.60 4.28 -16.72
C GLU A 142 2.68 2.83 -17.25
N GLY A 143 1.54 2.12 -17.26
CA GLY A 143 1.34 0.88 -18.04
C GLY A 143 1.46 -0.45 -17.28
N ASP A 144 1.83 -0.43 -16.00
CA ASP A 144 1.97 -1.63 -15.15
C ASP A 144 0.90 -1.70 -14.03
N GLU A 145 -0.12 -0.85 -14.06
CA GLU A 145 -1.17 -0.79 -13.02
C GLU A 145 -1.92 -2.12 -12.90
N PHE A 146 -2.26 -2.77 -14.03
CA PHE A 146 -3.00 -4.03 -14.03
C PHE A 146 -2.18 -5.17 -13.42
N ALA A 147 -0.92 -5.30 -13.80
CA ALA A 147 -0.02 -6.31 -13.25
C ALA A 147 0.20 -6.11 -11.75
N LEU A 148 0.30 -4.84 -11.32
CA LEU A 148 0.38 -4.50 -9.90
C LEU A 148 -0.91 -4.86 -9.15
N MET A 149 -2.08 -4.59 -9.73
CA MET A 149 -3.36 -4.97 -9.12
C MET A 149 -3.50 -6.48 -8.94
N GLU A 150 -3.02 -7.28 -9.90
CA GLU A 150 -2.97 -8.75 -9.78
C GLU A 150 -2.06 -9.19 -8.62
N ASP A 151 -0.84 -8.64 -8.52
CA ASP A 151 0.08 -8.92 -7.39
C ASP A 151 -0.55 -8.52 -6.03
N MET A 152 -1.27 -7.40 -5.97
CA MET A 152 -1.98 -6.96 -4.76
C MET A 152 -3.09 -7.93 -4.36
N ILE A 153 -3.87 -8.44 -5.33
CA ILE A 153 -4.94 -9.40 -5.08
C ILE A 153 -4.35 -10.72 -4.58
N ASP A 154 -3.32 -11.24 -5.26
CA ASP A 154 -2.65 -12.48 -4.86
C ASP A 154 -2.02 -12.37 -3.47
N PHE A 155 -1.38 -11.25 -3.17
CA PHE A 155 -0.85 -10.96 -1.84
C PHE A 155 -1.95 -10.96 -0.78
N SER A 156 -3.10 -10.35 -1.05
CA SER A 156 -4.24 -10.33 -0.14
C SER A 156 -4.85 -11.72 0.10
N ALA A 157 -4.89 -12.56 -0.94
CA ALA A 157 -5.36 -13.94 -0.86
C ALA A 157 -4.46 -14.80 0.03
N VAL A 158 -3.14 -14.62 -0.09
CA VAL A 158 -2.15 -15.27 0.78
C VAL A 158 -2.33 -14.85 2.24
N ILE A 159 -2.53 -13.56 2.51
CA ILE A 159 -2.79 -13.06 3.87
C ILE A 159 -4.07 -13.69 4.44
N MET A 160 -5.16 -13.70 3.68
CA MET A 160 -6.41 -14.34 4.11
C MET A 160 -6.21 -15.83 4.42
N ALA A 161 -5.49 -16.56 3.58
CA ALA A 161 -5.20 -17.98 3.80
C ALA A 161 -4.42 -18.21 5.10
N ILE A 162 -3.39 -17.40 5.36
CA ILE A 162 -2.60 -17.47 6.60
C ILE A 162 -3.48 -17.16 7.82
N MET A 163 -4.33 -16.13 7.76
CA MET A 163 -5.24 -15.80 8.85
C MET A 163 -6.19 -16.97 9.17
N VAL A 164 -6.76 -17.62 8.15
CA VAL A 164 -7.61 -18.80 8.32
C VAL A 164 -6.83 -19.93 8.99
N ILE A 165 -5.60 -20.22 8.55
CA ILE A 165 -4.76 -21.27 9.14
C ILE A 165 -4.46 -20.95 10.61
N ILE A 166 -4.10 -19.71 10.94
CA ILE A 166 -3.84 -19.27 12.32
C ILE A 166 -5.12 -19.44 13.18
N MET A 167 -6.28 -19.02 12.68
CA MET A 167 -7.55 -19.19 13.38
C MET A 167 -7.87 -20.68 13.61
N MET A 168 -7.61 -21.54 12.63
CA MET A 168 -7.77 -22.99 12.77
C MET A 168 -6.83 -23.59 13.82
N ILE A 169 -5.56 -23.17 13.84
CA ILE A 169 -4.58 -23.61 14.85
C ILE A 169 -5.02 -23.17 16.25
N ILE A 170 -5.45 -21.92 16.41
CA ILE A 170 -5.97 -21.40 17.69
C ILE A 170 -7.18 -22.24 18.14
N MET A 171 -8.14 -22.52 17.23
CA MET A 171 -9.29 -23.38 17.56
C MET A 171 -8.85 -24.78 18.02
N ILE A 172 -7.92 -25.43 17.32
CA ILE A 172 -7.42 -26.76 17.69
C ILE A 172 -6.75 -26.73 19.07
N ILE A 173 -5.91 -25.72 19.34
CA ILE A 173 -5.25 -25.56 20.64
C ILE A 173 -6.29 -25.39 21.75
N THR A 174 -7.28 -24.52 21.56
CA THR A 174 -8.35 -24.31 22.56
C THR A 174 -9.16 -25.59 22.82
N MET A 175 -9.41 -26.40 21.78
CA MET A 175 -10.09 -27.68 21.91
C MET A 175 -9.25 -28.70 22.68
N ILE A 176 -7.94 -28.80 22.40
CA ILE A 176 -7.02 -29.68 23.15
C ILE A 176 -6.96 -29.27 24.62
N ILE A 177 -6.84 -27.97 24.91
CA ILE A 177 -6.83 -27.45 26.28
C ILE A 177 -8.12 -27.87 27.00
N MET A 178 -9.29 -27.68 26.37
CA MET A 178 -10.59 -28.05 26.94
C MET A 178 -10.68 -29.56 27.24
N ILE A 179 -10.17 -30.41 26.35
CA ILE A 179 -10.14 -31.87 26.56
C ILE A 179 -9.22 -32.24 27.73
N ILE A 180 -8.03 -31.63 27.81
CA ILE A 180 -7.08 -31.88 28.89
C ILE A 180 -7.68 -31.45 30.24
N THR A 181 -8.25 -30.24 30.32
CA THR A 181 -8.88 -29.75 31.55
C THR A 181 -10.04 -30.64 31.98
N THR A 182 -10.86 -31.12 31.04
CA THR A 182 -12.00 -32.00 31.36
C THR A 182 -11.51 -33.35 31.87
N THR A 183 -10.49 -33.93 31.22
CA THR A 183 -9.89 -35.21 31.65
C THR A 183 -9.29 -35.10 33.05
N ILE A 184 -8.55 -34.02 33.34
CA ILE A 184 -7.96 -33.78 34.66
C ILE A 184 -9.05 -33.69 35.73
N ILE A 185 -10.10 -32.91 35.48
CA ILE A 185 -11.23 -32.76 36.42
C ILE A 185 -11.89 -34.12 36.71
N ILE A 186 -12.13 -34.93 35.68
CA ILE A 186 -12.73 -36.27 35.85
C ILE A 186 -11.82 -37.15 36.72
N THR A 187 -10.51 -37.18 36.42
CA THR A 187 -9.55 -38.00 37.19
C THR A 187 -9.38 -37.55 38.64
N ASP A 188 -9.57 -36.26 38.94
CA ASP A 188 -9.55 -35.76 40.31
C ASP A 188 -10.84 -36.13 41.06
N THR A 189 -12.01 -36.04 40.41
CA THR A 189 -13.28 -36.43 41.03
C THR A 189 -13.37 -37.92 41.36
N ASP A 190 -12.70 -38.79 40.59
CA ASP A 190 -12.66 -40.23 40.85
C ASP A 190 -11.70 -40.61 42.00
N LYS A 191 -10.79 -39.71 42.42
CA LYS A 191 -9.92 -39.94 43.60
C LYS A 191 -10.58 -39.61 44.94
N PHE A 192 -11.76 -38.98 44.95
CA PHE A 192 -12.50 -38.60 46.16
C PHE A 192 -13.77 -39.45 46.38
N LYS A 193 -13.93 -40.57 45.68
CA LYS A 193 -14.91 -41.63 45.96
C LYS A 193 -14.23 -42.85 46.56
#